data_AF-A0A7J4LMC3-F1
#
_entry.id   AF-A0A7J4LMC3-F1
#
_cell.length_a   1.000
_cell.length_b   1.000
_cell.length_c   1.000
_cell.angle_alpha   90.00
_cell.angle_beta   90.00
_cell.angle_gamma   90.00
#
_symmetry.space_group_name_H-M   'P 1'
#
loop_
_entity.id
_entity.type
_entity.pdbx_description
1 polymer ?
#
loop_
_entity_poly.entity_id
_entity_poly.type
_entity_poly.pdbx_seq_one_letter_code
_entity_poly.pdbx_strand_id
1 'polypeptide(L)'
;MTSAMDSMKEIIIELVRKKKNAYLSNRLQIQCTCGYSEAPTLYSILVSGGFDIMEPVSTISPFVAEFIYDETITVTPIKAVKPCPQCGSNIEAEFPLSVESLQNMLQAGPPDPAMYC
;
A
#
# COMPACT_ATOMS: atom_id res chain seq x y z
N MET A 1 14.95 -14.79 10.29
CA MET A 1 14.74 -13.45 10.89
C MET A 1 13.58 -12.72 10.20
N THR A 2 12.46 -13.40 9.92
CA THR A 2 11.36 -12.92 9.07
C THR A 2 10.07 -12.53 9.84
N SER A 3 10.06 -12.69 11.16
CA SER A 3 8.81 -12.66 11.95
C SER A 3 8.09 -11.29 12.02
N ALA A 4 8.80 -10.16 11.91
CA ALA A 4 8.19 -8.84 12.15
C ALA A 4 7.39 -8.33 10.94
N MET A 5 7.90 -8.52 9.73
CA MET A 5 7.25 -8.07 8.50
C MET A 5 6.02 -8.93 8.18
N ASP A 6 6.11 -10.24 8.42
CA ASP A 6 4.97 -11.17 8.31
C ASP A 6 3.85 -10.80 9.31
N SER A 7 4.22 -10.49 10.56
CA SER A 7 3.24 -10.02 11.57
C SER A 7 2.57 -8.72 11.14
N MET A 8 3.32 -7.80 10.54
CA MET A 8 2.79 -6.52 10.07
C MET A 8 1.85 -6.68 8.86
N LYS A 9 2.17 -7.63 7.96
CA LYS A 9 1.32 -8.01 6.83
C LYS A 9 -0.04 -8.53 7.32
N GLU A 10 -0.06 -9.39 8.32
CA GLU A 10 -1.30 -9.90 8.93
C GLU A 10 -2.15 -8.78 9.55
N ILE A 11 -1.52 -7.84 10.28
CA ILE A 11 -2.22 -6.69 10.88
C ILE A 11 -2.88 -5.83 9.79
N ILE A 12 -2.18 -5.55 8.68
CA ILE A 12 -2.74 -4.77 7.57
C ILE A 12 -3.95 -5.49 6.96
N ILE A 13 -3.86 -6.81 6.75
CA ILE A 13 -4.95 -7.62 6.21
C ILE A 13 -6.18 -7.54 7.13
N GLU A 14 -5.99 -7.66 8.44
CA GLU A 14 -7.09 -7.52 9.39
C GLU A 14 -7.73 -6.13 9.38
N LEU A 15 -6.91 -5.08 9.38
CA LEU A 15 -7.38 -3.71 9.38
C LEU A 15 -8.17 -3.39 8.10
N VAL A 16 -7.70 -3.84 6.94
CA VAL A 16 -8.38 -3.72 5.65
C VAL A 16 -9.74 -4.41 5.68
N ARG A 17 -9.85 -5.60 6.27
CA ARG A 17 -11.14 -6.33 6.39
C ARG A 17 -12.13 -5.59 7.29
N LYS A 18 -11.66 -4.93 8.34
CA LYS A 18 -12.50 -4.23 9.33
C LYS A 18 -12.97 -2.85 8.86
N LYS A 19 -12.25 -2.22 7.92
CA LYS A 19 -12.51 -0.84 7.49
C LYS A 19 -13.04 -0.74 6.06
N LYS A 20 -14.21 -0.11 5.92
CA LYS A 20 -14.66 0.44 4.63
C LYS A 20 -13.98 1.78 4.43
N ASN A 21 -13.01 1.85 3.51
CA ASN A 21 -12.34 3.09 3.14
C ASN A 21 -12.43 3.28 1.62
N ALA A 22 -12.88 4.45 1.17
CA ALA A 22 -13.04 4.78 -0.25
C ALA A 22 -11.72 4.70 -1.01
N TYR A 23 -10.58 5.01 -0.38
CA TYR A 23 -9.26 4.89 -0.99
C TYR A 23 -8.95 3.45 -1.41
N LEU A 24 -9.42 2.45 -0.65
CA LEU A 24 -9.18 1.04 -0.97
C LEU A 24 -9.93 0.59 -2.24
N SER A 25 -10.90 1.37 -2.72
CA SER A 25 -11.59 1.13 -3.99
C SER A 25 -10.81 1.61 -5.22
N ASN A 26 -9.74 2.39 -5.02
CA ASN A 26 -8.84 2.79 -6.10
C ASN A 26 -8.24 1.54 -6.77
N ARG A 27 -7.96 1.64 -8.06
CA ARG A 27 -7.41 0.55 -8.87
C ARG A 27 -5.94 0.80 -9.14
N LEU A 28 -5.14 -0.26 -9.04
CA LEU A 28 -3.75 -0.27 -9.43
C LEU A 28 -3.64 -0.95 -10.79
N GLN A 29 -3.20 -0.20 -11.81
CA GLN A 29 -2.97 -0.79 -13.12
C GLN A 29 -1.69 -1.62 -13.07
N ILE A 30 -1.80 -2.90 -13.34
CA ILE A 30 -0.66 -3.81 -13.41
C ILE A 30 -0.57 -4.44 -14.79
N GLN A 31 0.64 -4.55 -15.30
CA GLN A 31 0.92 -5.08 -16.63
C GLN A 31 2.06 -6.08 -16.53
N CYS A 32 1.83 -7.26 -17.09
CA CYS A 32 2.84 -8.29 -17.24
C CYS A 32 3.60 -8.11 -18.56
N THR A 33 4.84 -8.56 -18.59
CA THR A 33 5.69 -8.57 -19.79
C THR A 33 5.11 -9.40 -20.95
N CYS A 34 4.24 -10.38 -20.66
CA CYS A 34 3.56 -11.19 -21.67
C CYS A 34 2.38 -10.48 -22.37
N GLY A 35 2.07 -9.24 -21.98
CA GLY A 35 0.96 -8.45 -22.53
C GLY A 35 -0.34 -8.53 -21.73
N TYR A 36 -0.42 -9.40 -20.71
CA TYR A 36 -1.55 -9.39 -19.77
C TYR A 36 -1.60 -8.08 -18.99
N SER A 37 -2.79 -7.49 -18.84
CA SER A 37 -3.02 -6.33 -17.97
C SER A 37 -4.32 -6.48 -17.21
N GLU A 38 -4.31 -6.03 -15.97
CA GLU A 38 -5.50 -5.94 -15.13
C GLU A 38 -5.42 -4.69 -14.24
N ALA A 39 -6.56 -4.31 -13.67
CA ALA A 39 -6.67 -3.17 -12.77
C ALA A 39 -7.37 -3.57 -11.46
N PRO A 40 -6.75 -4.44 -10.63
CA PRO A 40 -7.29 -4.83 -9.34
C PRO A 40 -7.43 -3.63 -8.40
N THR A 41 -8.41 -3.71 -7.51
CA THR A 41 -8.57 -2.71 -6.44
C THR A 41 -7.46 -2.89 -5.39
N LEU A 42 -7.04 -1.80 -4.76
CA LEU A 42 -6.10 -1.85 -3.63
C LEU A 42 -6.62 -2.77 -2.52
N TYR A 43 -7.93 -2.75 -2.25
CA TYR A 43 -8.60 -3.70 -1.36
C TYR A 43 -8.32 -5.15 -1.74
N SER A 44 -8.53 -5.53 -3.01
CA SER A 44 -8.36 -6.92 -3.46
C SER A 44 -6.92 -7.41 -3.36
N ILE A 45 -5.93 -6.54 -3.60
CA ILE A 45 -4.51 -6.87 -3.44
C ILE A 45 -4.19 -7.11 -1.96
N LEU A 46 -4.60 -6.18 -1.09
CA LEU A 46 -4.30 -6.25 0.34
C LEU A 46 -5.00 -7.43 1.01
N VAL A 47 -6.29 -7.66 0.76
CA VAL A 47 -7.05 -8.71 1.45
C VAL A 47 -6.61 -10.12 1.08
N SER A 48 -6.08 -10.29 -0.14
CA SER A 48 -5.55 -11.56 -0.63
C SER A 48 -4.13 -11.86 -0.15
N GLY A 49 -3.46 -10.89 0.49
CA GLY A 49 -2.07 -11.02 0.89
C GLY A 49 -1.07 -10.98 -0.28
N GLY A 50 -1.53 -10.56 -1.47
CA GLY A 50 -0.73 -10.43 -2.70
C GLY A 50 0.18 -9.20 -2.68
N PHE A 51 0.85 -8.95 -1.56
CA PHE A 51 1.79 -7.85 -1.40
C PHE A 51 2.90 -8.23 -0.43
N ASP A 52 4.08 -7.65 -0.59
CA ASP A 52 5.20 -7.78 0.32
C ASP A 52 5.57 -6.41 0.90
N ILE A 53 5.98 -6.43 2.16
CA ILE A 53 6.52 -5.25 2.83
C ILE A 53 8.02 -5.26 2.58
N MET A 54 8.55 -4.17 2.03
CA MET A 54 9.98 -4.03 1.76
C MET A 54 10.71 -3.44 2.97
N GLU A 55 12.05 -3.51 2.95
CA GLU A 55 12.85 -2.82 3.96
C GLU A 55 12.63 -1.30 3.89
N PRO A 56 12.68 -0.59 5.04
CA PRO A 56 12.54 0.86 5.06
C PRO A 56 13.61 1.54 4.20
N VAL A 57 13.18 2.49 3.38
CA VAL A 57 14.06 3.30 2.51
C VAL A 57 13.95 4.77 2.88
N SER A 58 15.07 5.47 2.79
CA SER A 58 15.09 6.93 2.92
C SER A 58 14.79 7.58 1.57
N THR A 59 13.74 8.39 1.51
CA THR A 59 13.32 9.13 0.31
C THR A 59 13.10 10.61 0.63
N ILE A 60 13.12 11.46 -0.39
CA ILE A 60 12.83 12.89 -0.23
C ILE A 60 11.32 13.05 -0.06
N SER A 61 10.90 13.81 0.96
CA SER A 61 9.50 14.09 1.22
C SER A 61 8.86 14.81 0.03
N PRO A 62 7.80 14.27 -0.59
CA PRO A 62 7.13 14.94 -1.71
C PRO A 62 6.29 16.15 -1.26
N PHE A 63 6.09 16.34 0.05
CA PHE A 63 5.27 17.43 0.62
C PHE A 63 6.07 18.66 1.02
N VAL A 64 7.36 18.51 1.33
CA VAL A 64 8.23 19.62 1.75
C VAL A 64 9.07 20.07 0.57
N ALA A 65 8.40 20.55 -0.48
CA ALA A 65 9.03 21.27 -1.58
C ALA A 65 9.00 22.79 -1.34
N GLU A 66 9.01 23.22 -0.07
CA GLU A 66 9.13 24.63 0.31
C GLU A 66 10.62 25.04 0.28
N PHE A 67 11.16 25.16 -0.93
CA PHE A 67 12.32 25.98 -1.38
C PHE A 67 13.60 26.10 -0.53
N ILE A 68 13.80 25.42 0.60
CA ILE A 68 14.97 25.66 1.47
C ILE A 68 15.62 24.36 2.00
N TYR A 69 14.90 23.24 2.17
CA TYR A 69 15.51 21.96 2.59
C TYR A 69 14.78 20.73 2.04
N ASP A 70 15.52 19.81 1.42
CA ASP A 70 15.05 18.47 1.11
C ASP A 70 14.96 17.65 2.41
N GLU A 71 13.76 17.51 2.97
CA GLU A 71 13.54 16.66 4.13
C GLU A 71 13.60 15.18 3.71
N THR A 72 14.60 14.46 4.20
CA THR A 72 14.69 13.01 4.00
C THR A 72 13.81 12.31 5.02
N ILE A 73 12.81 11.57 4.53
CA ILE A 73 11.91 10.75 5.35
C ILE A 73 12.22 9.27 5.15
N THR A 74 12.05 8.48 6.20
CA THR A 74 12.12 7.02 6.10
C THR A 74 10.72 6.47 5.91
N VAL A 75 10.52 5.71 4.83
CA VAL A 75 9.22 5.08 4.50
C VAL A 75 9.43 3.59 4.28
N THR A 76 8.42 2.79 4.62
CA THR A 76 8.43 1.34 4.36
C THR A 76 7.57 1.04 3.14
N PRO A 77 8.16 0.74 1.96
CA PRO A 77 7.39 0.53 0.74
C PRO A 77 6.58 -0.77 0.78
N ILE A 78 5.47 -0.77 0.07
CA ILE A 78 4.66 -1.98 -0.18
C ILE A 78 4.79 -2.32 -1.66
N LYS A 79 5.01 -3.60 -1.94
CA LYS A 79 5.10 -4.12 -3.30
C LYS A 79 3.95 -5.06 -3.53
N ALA A 80 3.06 -4.78 -4.48
CA ALA A 80 2.07 -5.74 -4.93
C ALA A 80 2.78 -6.86 -5.69
N VAL A 81 2.52 -8.10 -5.32
CA VAL A 81 3.11 -9.29 -5.93
C VAL A 81 1.99 -10.27 -6.26
N LYS A 82 1.83 -10.58 -7.54
CA LYS A 82 0.80 -11.52 -8.00
C LYS A 82 1.30 -12.35 -9.19
N PRO A 83 1.04 -13.67 -9.22
CA PRO A 83 1.35 -14.47 -10.39
C PRO A 83 0.45 -14.09 -11.58
N CYS A 84 1.05 -13.93 -12.75
CA CYS A 84 0.34 -13.68 -13.99
C CYS A 84 -0.50 -14.93 -14.36
N PRO A 85 -1.80 -14.79 -14.61
CA PRO A 85 -2.65 -15.92 -14.99
C PRO A 85 -2.32 -16.48 -16.39
N GLN A 86 -1.60 -15.74 -17.23
CA GLN A 86 -1.25 -16.19 -18.59
C GLN A 86 0.09 -16.92 -18.67
N CYS A 87 1.15 -16.38 -18.05
CA CYS A 87 2.51 -16.94 -18.17
C CYS A 87 3.10 -17.46 -16.85
N GLY A 88 2.40 -17.31 -15.73
CA GLY A 88 2.86 -17.72 -14.41
C GLY A 88 3.99 -16.87 -13.82
N SER A 89 4.51 -15.88 -14.55
CA SER A 89 5.52 -14.95 -14.04
C SER A 89 4.94 -14.02 -12.97
N ASN A 90 5.73 -13.62 -11.99
CA ASN A 90 5.30 -12.65 -10.99
C ASN A 90 5.18 -11.25 -11.61
N ILE A 91 4.01 -10.66 -11.47
CA ILE A 91 3.76 -9.24 -11.74
C ILE A 91 4.05 -8.50 -10.45
N GLU A 92 4.92 -7.52 -10.56
CA GLU A 92 5.36 -6.68 -9.46
C GLU A 92 4.97 -5.23 -9.75
N ALA A 93 4.31 -4.59 -8.79
CA ALA A 93 3.97 -3.17 -8.88
C ALA A 93 4.16 -2.48 -7.54
N GLU A 94 4.67 -1.26 -7.56
CA GLU A 94 4.81 -0.46 -6.34
C GLU A 94 3.43 0.01 -5.89
N PHE A 95 3.15 -0.15 -4.60
CA PHE A 95 1.92 0.33 -4.02
C PHE A 95 2.01 1.85 -3.84
N PRO A 96 0.94 2.61 -4.09
CA PRO A 96 0.98 4.08 -4.03
C PRO A 96 1.10 4.63 -2.59
N LEU A 97 1.12 3.78 -1.56
CA LEU A 97 1.27 4.18 -0.16
C LEU A 97 2.35 3.34 0.53
N SER A 98 3.07 3.97 1.45
CA SER A 98 3.91 3.28 2.42
C SER A 98 3.07 2.57 3.49
N VAL A 99 3.69 1.66 4.25
CA VAL A 99 3.04 0.97 5.36
C VAL A 99 2.52 1.94 6.40
N GLU A 100 3.30 2.95 6.77
CA GLU A 100 2.94 3.95 7.79
C GLU A 100 1.69 4.72 7.34
N SER A 101 1.68 5.16 6.09
CA SER A 101 0.54 5.87 5.48
C SER A 101 -0.71 5.00 5.44
N LEU A 102 -0.55 3.74 5.03
CA LEU A 102 -1.65 2.77 4.97
C LEU A 102 -2.21 2.47 6.36
N GLN A 103 -1.35 2.25 7.37
CA GLN A 103 -1.76 2.01 8.75
C GLN A 103 -2.52 3.20 9.33
N ASN A 104 -1.98 4.42 9.19
CA ASN A 104 -2.64 5.63 9.65
C ASN A 104 -4.03 5.78 9.02
N MET A 105 -4.14 5.56 7.71
CA MET A 105 -5.40 5.63 6.99
C MET A 105 -6.41 4.56 7.46
N LEU A 106 -5.95 3.35 7.78
CA LEU A 106 -6.81 2.26 8.24
C LEU A 106 -7.20 2.41 9.72
N GLN A 107 -6.34 2.98 10.56
CA GLN A 107 -6.59 3.18 11.99
C GLN A 107 -7.35 4.48 12.28
N ALA A 108 -7.30 5.48 11.39
CA ALA A 108 -8.00 6.75 11.56
C ALA A 108 -9.49 6.52 11.86
N GLY A 109 -10.01 7.10 12.93
CA GLY A 109 -11.45 7.07 13.23
C GLY A 109 -12.29 7.74 12.14
N PRO A 110 -13.62 7.53 12.11
CA PRO A 110 -14.47 8.44 11.35
C PRO A 110 -14.23 9.88 11.84
N PRO A 111 -14.21 10.89 10.95
CA PRO A 111 -14.07 12.28 11.37
C PRO A 111 -15.15 12.61 12.40
N ASP A 112 -14.79 13.31 13.47
CA ASP A 112 -15.72 13.70 14.53
C ASP A 112 -16.85 14.55 13.92
N PRO A 113 -18.11 14.09 13.97
CA PRO A 113 -19.23 14.85 13.44
C PRO A 113 -19.34 16.25 14.08
N ALA A 114 -18.93 16.40 15.34
CA ALA A 114 -19.02 17.66 16.07
C ALA A 114 -18.03 18.73 15.57
N MET A 115 -16.99 18.36 14.81
CA MET A 115 -16.07 19.33 14.20
C MET A 115 -16.59 19.92 12.88
N TYR A 116 -17.72 19.43 12.37
CA TYR A 116 -18.35 19.90 11.12
C TYR A 116 -19.79 20.42 11.33
N CYS A 117 -20.20 20.63 12.59
CA CYS A 117 -21.48 21.21 12.99
C CYS A 117 -21.32 22.68 13.44
#